data_AF-A0A2R7M746-F1
#
_entry.id   AF-A0A2R7M746-F1
#
_cell.length_a   1.000
_cell.length_b   1.000
_cell.length_c   1.000
_cell.angle_alpha   90.00
_cell.angle_beta   90.00
_cell.angle_gamma   90.00
#
_symmetry.space_group_name_H-M   'P 1'
#
loop_
_entity.id
_entity.type
_entity.pdbx_description
1 polymer ?
#
loop_
_entity_poly.entity_id
_entity_poly.type
_entity_poly.pdbx_seq_one_letter_code
_entity_poly.pdbx_strand_id
1 'polypeptide(L)'
;MITYSKTSDGHRIIDGTPLVVESAADAGALGDAVVTGLQRSTDGVLPARDLRQNPPDAAFLAWVGAPTYAAYAKGVRGVEVWAEGSSDLTLVEVTPKANGGASEGFTPMDDVEELRSPEPSRLGAAVQRALTLATA
;
A
#
# COMPACT_ATOMS: atom_id res chain seq x y z
N MET A 1 -0.50 6.81 -0.42
CA MET A 1 -0.48 5.48 -1.05
C MET A 1 0.98 5.06 -1.24
N ILE A 2 1.35 3.90 -0.70
CA ILE A 2 2.71 3.34 -0.81
C ILE A 2 2.66 2.18 -1.82
N THR A 3 3.46 2.24 -2.88
CA THR A 3 3.58 1.15 -3.85
C THR A 3 4.70 0.20 -3.42
N TYR A 4 4.47 -1.10 -3.56
CA TYR A 4 5.49 -2.12 -3.38
C TYR A 4 5.70 -2.88 -4.68
N SER A 5 6.93 -2.94 -5.18
CA SER A 5 7.26 -3.60 -6.45
C SER A 5 8.21 -4.76 -6.23
N LYS A 6 8.14 -5.75 -7.13
CA LYS A 6 9.03 -6.92 -7.06
C LYS A 6 10.43 -6.53 -7.53
N THR A 7 11.44 -7.02 -6.84
CA THR A 7 12.86 -6.91 -7.21
C THR A 7 13.28 -8.09 -8.08
N SER A 8 14.39 -7.95 -8.81
CA SER A 8 14.92 -9.01 -9.69
C SER A 8 15.27 -10.31 -8.95
N ASP A 9 15.54 -10.25 -7.65
CA ASP A 9 15.80 -11.38 -6.75
C ASP A 9 14.55 -11.84 -5.98
N GLY A 10 13.39 -11.23 -6.24
CA GLY A 10 12.08 -11.75 -5.83
C GLY A 10 11.48 -11.14 -4.56
N HIS A 11 12.19 -10.22 -3.89
CA HIS A 11 11.66 -9.48 -2.74
C HIS A 11 10.68 -8.38 -3.18
N ARG A 12 9.70 -8.03 -2.33
CA ARG A 12 8.86 -6.84 -2.53
C ARG A 12 9.35 -5.72 -1.62
N ILE A 13 9.64 -4.56 -2.21
CA ILE A 13 10.12 -3.37 -1.47
C ILE A 13 9.32 -2.14 -1.87
N ILE A 14 9.37 -1.09 -1.04
CA ILE A 14 8.78 0.21 -1.36
C ILE A 14 9.37 0.73 -2.67
N ASP A 15 8.49 1.07 -3.62
CA ASP A 15 8.84 1.58 -4.93
C ASP A 15 8.76 3.11 -4.94
N GLY A 16 9.88 3.73 -4.61
CA GLY A 16 10.06 5.19 -4.62
C GLY A 16 9.22 5.92 -3.57
N THR A 17 8.92 7.19 -3.84
CA THR A 17 8.16 8.04 -2.90
C THR A 17 6.66 7.74 -2.99
N PRO A 18 5.95 7.67 -1.85
CA PRO A 18 4.49 7.52 -1.84
C PRO A 18 3.77 8.64 -2.60
N LEU A 19 2.64 8.30 -3.22
CA LEU A 19 1.69 9.28 -3.74
C LEU A 19 0.84 9.82 -2.58
N VAL A 20 0.76 11.15 -2.44
CA VAL A 20 -0.15 11.80 -1.49
C VAL A 20 -1.47 12.05 -2.18
N VAL A 21 -2.55 11.54 -1.60
CA VAL A 21 -3.92 11.87 -1.98
C VAL A 21 -4.41 12.88 -0.95
N GLU A 22 -4.81 14.08 -1.39
CA GLU A 22 -5.18 15.19 -0.49
C GLU A 22 -6.31 14.81 0.47
N SER A 23 -7.24 13.99 0.01
CA SER A 23 -8.36 13.53 0.80
C SER A 23 -8.73 12.10 0.47
N ALA A 24 -8.87 11.27 1.51
CA ALA A 24 -9.45 9.94 1.37
C ALA A 24 -10.97 9.96 1.16
N ALA A 25 -11.64 11.12 1.22
CA ALA A 25 -13.09 11.25 1.06
C ALA A 25 -13.55 11.23 -0.42
N ASP A 26 -12.65 11.55 -1.35
CA ASP A 26 -12.92 11.44 -2.79
C ASP A 26 -12.59 10.02 -3.26
N ALA A 27 -13.62 9.20 -3.45
CA ALA A 27 -13.46 7.82 -3.88
C ALA A 27 -12.89 7.68 -5.30
N GLY A 28 -13.14 8.65 -6.19
CA GLY A 28 -12.59 8.64 -7.54
C GLY A 28 -11.08 8.85 -7.51
N ALA A 29 -10.64 9.96 -6.88
CA ALA A 29 -9.23 10.29 -6.76
C ALA A 29 -8.44 9.23 -5.97
N LEU A 30 -9.03 8.68 -4.90
CA LEU A 30 -8.42 7.59 -4.15
C LEU A 30 -8.30 6.32 -4.99
N GLY A 31 -9.33 5.99 -5.77
CA GLY A 31 -9.34 4.87 -6.71
C GLY A 31 -8.24 4.98 -7.76
N ASP A 32 -8.15 6.13 -8.43
CA ASP A 32 -7.16 6.40 -9.48
C ASP A 32 -5.73 6.30 -8.95
N ALA A 33 -5.49 6.82 -7.73
CA ALA A 33 -4.23 6.67 -7.04
C ALA A 33 -3.86 5.20 -6.83
N VAL A 34 -4.80 4.39 -6.33
CA VAL A 34 -4.58 2.95 -6.09
C VAL A 34 -4.32 2.20 -7.39
N VAL A 35 -5.10 2.47 -8.45
CA VAL A 35 -4.88 1.86 -9.78
C VAL A 35 -3.48 2.17 -10.30
N THR A 36 -3.07 3.45 -10.24
CA THR A 36 -1.72 3.89 -10.63
C THR A 36 -0.64 3.14 -9.85
N GLY A 37 -0.83 2.99 -8.54
CA GLY A 37 0.09 2.25 -7.67
C GLY A 37 0.19 0.76 -8.02
N LEU A 38 -0.94 0.11 -8.27
CA LEU A 38 -1.00 -1.30 -8.63
C LEU A 38 -0.36 -1.56 -10.01
N GLN A 39 -0.66 -0.73 -11.01
CA GLN A 39 -0.04 -0.85 -12.34
C GLN A 39 1.48 -0.72 -12.25
N ARG A 40 1.97 0.29 -11.51
CA ARG A 40 3.41 0.46 -11.27
C ARG A 40 4.04 -0.74 -10.57
N SER A 41 3.37 -1.31 -9.56
CA SER A 41 3.80 -2.53 -8.85
C SER A 41 3.93 -3.74 -9.79
N THR A 42 2.94 -3.89 -10.67
CA THR A 42 2.79 -5.06 -11.54
C THR A 42 3.76 -5.03 -12.73
N ASP A 43 3.95 -3.86 -13.33
CA ASP A 43 4.78 -3.69 -14.53
C ASP A 43 6.26 -3.42 -14.17
N GLY A 44 6.50 -2.93 -12.95
CA GLY A 44 7.83 -2.57 -12.46
C GLY A 44 8.59 -3.76 -11.88
N VAL A 45 9.82 -3.98 -12.38
CA VAL A 45 10.82 -4.83 -11.71
C VAL A 45 11.97 -3.95 -11.25
N LEU A 46 12.16 -3.87 -9.94
CA LEU A 46 13.25 -3.11 -9.32
C LEU A 46 14.55 -3.93 -9.33
N PRO A 47 15.73 -3.27 -9.36
CA PRO A 47 16.98 -3.99 -9.16
C PRO A 47 17.05 -4.59 -7.75
N ALA A 48 17.74 -5.72 -7.61
CA ALA A 48 18.11 -6.28 -6.32
C ALA A 48 18.83 -5.24 -5.44
N ARG A 49 18.59 -5.28 -4.13
CA ARG A 49 19.05 -4.25 -3.19
C ARG A 49 19.61 -4.90 -1.92
N ASP A 50 20.81 -4.51 -1.53
CA ASP A 50 21.34 -4.86 -0.21
C ASP A 50 20.61 -4.05 0.87
N LEU A 51 19.65 -4.69 1.53
CA LEU A 51 18.80 -4.08 2.56
C LEU A 51 19.59 -3.65 3.80
N ARG A 52 20.80 -4.18 4.03
CA ARG A 52 21.64 -3.78 5.17
C ARG A 52 22.32 -2.43 4.92
N GLN A 53 22.75 -2.18 3.68
CA GLN A 53 23.43 -0.95 3.29
C GLN A 53 22.45 0.14 2.88
N ASN A 54 21.33 -0.26 2.30
CA ASN A 54 20.33 0.64 1.77
C ASN A 54 18.94 0.11 2.12
N PRO A 55 18.45 0.33 3.35
CA PRO A 55 17.14 -0.18 3.76
C PRO A 55 16.03 0.50 2.92
N PRO A 56 14.97 -0.25 2.56
CA PRO A 56 13.98 0.19 1.57
C PRO A 56 13.10 1.34 2.08
N ASP A 57 13.00 1.50 3.38
CA ASP A 57 12.23 2.52 4.07
C ASP A 57 13.02 3.80 4.37
N ALA A 58 14.35 3.85 4.22
CA ALA A 58 15.13 5.05 4.55
C ALA A 58 14.67 6.32 3.82
N ALA A 59 14.44 6.21 2.50
CA ALA A 59 13.93 7.33 1.71
C ALA A 59 12.50 7.70 2.10
N PHE A 60 11.69 6.71 2.45
CA PHE A 60 10.32 6.90 2.91
C PHE A 60 10.28 7.63 4.26
N LEU A 61 11.06 7.16 5.24
CA LEU A 61 11.18 7.76 6.58
C LEU A 61 11.71 9.20 6.52
N ALA A 62 12.72 9.45 5.68
CA ALA A 62 13.21 10.80 5.41
C ALA A 62 12.11 11.69 4.81
N TRP A 63 11.32 11.16 3.88
CA TRP A 63 10.22 11.89 3.25
C TRP A 63 9.08 12.22 4.21
N VAL A 64 8.66 11.30 5.09
CA VAL A 64 7.66 11.59 6.13
C VAL A 64 8.22 12.35 7.34
N GLY A 65 9.54 12.56 7.41
CA GLY A 65 10.19 13.19 8.56
C GLY A 65 10.17 12.34 9.83
N ALA A 66 10.03 11.02 9.72
CA ALA A 66 9.98 10.11 10.86
C ALA A 66 11.39 9.53 11.16
N PRO A 67 11.84 9.51 12.43
CA PRO A 67 13.16 9.01 12.78
C PRO A 67 13.27 7.48 12.71
N THR A 68 12.15 6.77 12.84
CA THR A 68 12.08 5.30 12.78
C THR A 68 10.72 4.87 12.21
N TYR A 69 10.65 3.64 11.69
CA TYR A 69 9.38 3.05 11.26
C TYR A 69 8.36 2.97 12.40
N ALA A 70 8.78 2.66 13.63
CA ALA A 70 7.91 2.66 14.80
C ALA A 70 7.32 4.05 15.11
N ALA A 71 8.12 5.11 14.94
CA ALA A 71 7.65 6.49 15.11
C ALA A 71 6.64 6.88 14.02
N TYR A 72 6.89 6.46 12.77
CA TYR A 72 5.95 6.63 11.67
C TYR A 72 4.64 5.88 11.92
N ALA A 73 4.71 4.59 12.26
CA ALA A 73 3.55 3.71 12.34
C ALA A 73 2.59 4.09 13.47
N LYS A 74 3.03 4.82 14.49
CA LYS A 74 2.20 5.16 15.64
C LYS A 74 0.95 5.95 15.23
N GLY A 75 -0.24 5.39 15.45
CA GLY A 75 -1.52 6.04 15.12
C GLY A 75 -1.86 6.04 13.63
N VAL A 76 -1.14 5.27 12.82
CA VAL A 76 -1.44 5.07 11.40
C VAL A 76 -2.42 3.91 11.24
N ARG A 77 -3.47 4.12 10.45
CA ARG A 77 -4.33 3.05 9.95
C ARG A 77 -3.80 2.57 8.60
N GLY A 78 -3.84 1.25 8.38
CA GLY A 78 -3.36 0.63 7.15
C GLY A 78 -4.47 -0.09 6.40
N VAL A 79 -4.41 -0.01 5.07
CA VAL A 79 -5.16 -0.88 4.16
C VAL A 79 -4.15 -1.43 3.16
N GLU A 80 -4.14 -2.74 2.99
CA GLU A 80 -3.42 -3.39 1.91
C GLU A 80 -4.34 -3.56 0.72
N VAL A 81 -3.80 -3.27 -0.45
CA VAL A 81 -4.47 -3.54 -1.71
C VAL A 81 -3.54 -4.41 -2.53
N TRP A 82 -4.04 -5.57 -2.92
CA TRP A 82 -3.30 -6.54 -3.73
C TRP A 82 -4.08 -6.83 -5.01
N ALA A 83 -3.37 -7.12 -6.10
CA ALA A 83 -4.01 -7.43 -7.38
C ALA A 83 -3.41 -8.68 -8.00
N GLU A 84 -4.29 -9.51 -8.59
CA GLU A 84 -3.93 -10.58 -9.51
C GLU A 84 -4.00 -10.10 -10.96
N GLY A 85 -3.07 -10.61 -11.75
CA GLY A 85 -2.97 -10.35 -13.18
C GLY A 85 -1.97 -9.24 -13.52
N SER A 86 -1.53 -9.23 -14.78
CA SER A 86 -0.69 -8.18 -15.34
C SER A 86 -1.54 -7.08 -15.97
N SER A 87 -1.27 -5.81 -15.67
CA SER A 87 -1.84 -4.58 -16.27
C SER A 87 -3.36 -4.33 -16.15
N ASP A 88 -4.22 -5.35 -16.22
CA ASP A 88 -5.69 -5.19 -16.35
C ASP A 88 -6.48 -5.37 -15.04
N LEU A 89 -5.81 -5.37 -13.88
CA LEU A 89 -6.40 -5.47 -12.53
C LEU A 89 -7.62 -6.42 -12.45
N THR A 90 -7.44 -7.66 -12.88
CA THR A 90 -8.56 -8.61 -13.06
C THR A 90 -9.24 -9.00 -11.74
N LEU A 91 -8.47 -9.10 -10.67
CA LEU A 91 -8.94 -9.30 -9.32
C LEU A 91 -8.13 -8.40 -8.41
N VAL A 92 -8.81 -7.65 -7.55
CA VAL A 92 -8.20 -6.79 -6.54
C VAL A 92 -8.77 -7.17 -5.18
N GLU A 93 -7.88 -7.43 -4.23
CA GLU A 93 -8.20 -7.66 -2.83
C GLU A 93 -7.90 -6.40 -2.03
N VAL A 94 -8.86 -5.99 -1.20
CA VAL A 94 -8.71 -4.86 -0.28
C VAL A 94 -8.83 -5.39 1.15
N THR A 95 -7.77 -5.25 1.93
CA THR A 95 -7.67 -5.83 3.27
C THR A 95 -7.36 -4.75 4.30
N PRO A 96 -8.27 -4.46 5.25
CA PRO A 96 -7.94 -3.60 6.38
C PRO A 96 -6.85 -4.24 7.25
N LYS A 97 -6.04 -3.40 7.90
CA LYS A 97 -5.00 -3.85 8.82
C LYS A 97 -5.27 -3.36 10.24
N ALA A 98 -4.91 -4.20 11.20
CA ALA A 98 -4.73 -3.80 12.59
C ALA A 98 -3.27 -3.38 12.81
N ASN A 99 -3.06 -2.25 13.48
CA ASN A 99 -1.72 -1.77 13.81
C ASN A 99 -1.38 -2.10 15.27
N GLY A 100 -0.63 -3.17 15.49
CA GLY A 100 -0.14 -3.54 16.82
C GLY A 100 1.18 -2.86 17.20
N GLY A 101 1.55 -1.77 16.53
CA GLY A 101 2.75 -0.98 16.83
C GLY A 101 4.05 -1.71 16.57
N ALA A 102 5.09 -1.41 17.35
CA ALA A 102 6.45 -1.93 17.12
C ALA A 102 6.58 -3.44 17.34
N SER A 103 5.67 -4.07 18.10
CA SER A 103 5.71 -5.49 18.43
C SER A 103 5.11 -6.37 17.34
N GLU A 104 3.96 -5.98 16.79
CA GLU A 104 3.21 -6.83 15.84
C GLU A 104 3.16 -6.23 14.42
N GLY A 105 3.43 -4.94 14.27
CA GLY A 105 3.32 -4.25 12.99
C GLY A 105 1.88 -4.17 12.48
N PHE A 106 1.72 -4.14 11.16
CA PHE A 106 0.42 -4.14 10.50
C PHE A 106 0.00 -5.58 10.17
N THR A 107 -1.07 -6.06 10.79
CA THR A 107 -1.59 -7.42 10.60
C THR A 107 -2.91 -7.39 9.81
N PRO A 108 -3.14 -8.34 8.87
CA PRO A 108 -4.42 -8.47 8.16
C PRO A 108 -5.60 -8.66 9.11
N MET A 109 -6.72 -8.00 8.82
CA MET A 109 -8.03 -8.27 9.42
C MET A 109 -8.88 -9.12 8.46
N ASP A 110 -9.90 -9.80 8.99
CA ASP A 110 -10.73 -10.75 8.24
C ASP A 110 -11.71 -10.10 7.25
N ASP A 111 -11.94 -8.79 7.35
CA ASP A 111 -12.86 -8.02 6.51
C ASP A 111 -12.31 -7.74 5.09
N VAL A 112 -11.87 -8.79 4.39
CA VAL A 112 -11.33 -8.71 3.03
C VAL A 112 -12.46 -8.49 2.02
N GLU A 113 -12.29 -7.50 1.13
CA GLU A 113 -13.19 -7.26 0.01
C GLU A 113 -12.50 -7.63 -1.32
N GLU A 114 -13.08 -8.56 -2.07
CA GLU A 114 -12.63 -8.94 -3.41
C GLU A 114 -13.42 -8.21 -4.50
N LEU A 115 -12.70 -7.64 -5.47
CA LEU A 115 -13.27 -6.89 -6.58
C LEU A 115 -12.77 -7.44 -7.91
N ARG A 116 -13.69 -7.86 -8.79
CA ARG A 116 -13.38 -8.31 -10.15
C ARG A 116 -13.45 -7.15 -11.13
N SER A 117 -12.35 -6.90 -11.84
CA SER A 117 -12.18 -5.79 -12.80
C SER A 117 -12.83 -4.48 -12.33
N PRO A 118 -12.45 -3.95 -11.14
CA PRO A 118 -13.11 -2.78 -10.60
C PRO A 118 -12.80 -1.51 -11.37
N GLU A 119 -13.84 -0.71 -11.62
CA GLU A 119 -13.68 0.70 -11.94
C GLU A 119 -13.02 1.46 -10.77
N PRO A 120 -12.23 2.52 -11.03
CA PRO A 120 -11.49 3.23 -9.99
C PRO A 120 -12.38 3.71 -8.82
N SER A 121 -13.53 4.29 -9.09
CA SER A 121 -14.45 4.79 -8.05
C SER A 121 -14.96 3.69 -7.11
N ARG A 122 -15.18 2.48 -7.63
CA ARG A 122 -15.58 1.33 -6.82
C ARG A 122 -14.43 0.84 -5.94
N LEU A 123 -13.21 0.80 -6.49
CA LEU A 123 -12.01 0.46 -5.74
C LEU A 123 -11.74 1.47 -4.62
N GLY A 124 -11.82 2.77 -4.91
CA GLY A 124 -11.65 3.80 -3.89
C GLY A 124 -12.71 3.72 -2.78
N ALA A 125 -13.96 3.42 -3.12
CA ALA A 125 -15.00 3.22 -2.11
C ALA A 125 -14.75 1.99 -1.21
N ALA A 126 -14.19 0.91 -1.76
CA ALA A 126 -13.77 -0.25 -0.97
C ALA A 126 -12.62 0.10 -0.02
N VAL A 127 -11.63 0.85 -0.49
CA VAL A 127 -10.52 1.34 0.37
C VAL A 127 -11.03 2.26 1.47
N GLN A 128 -12.00 3.13 1.19
CA GLN A 128 -12.65 3.97 2.22
C GLN A 128 -13.30 3.12 3.30
N ARG A 129 -14.08 2.10 2.92
CA ARG A 129 -14.71 1.18 3.89
C ARG A 129 -13.65 0.45 4.71
N ALA A 130 -12.62 -0.11 4.08
CA ALA A 130 -11.52 -0.75 4.79
C ALA A 130 -10.81 0.20 5.76
N LEU A 131 -10.60 1.48 5.40
CA LEU A 131 -10.04 2.49 6.30
C LEU A 131 -10.91 2.78 7.53
N THR A 132 -12.23 2.60 7.45
CA THR A 132 -13.12 2.72 8.61
C THR A 132 -13.01 1.55 9.58
N LEU A 133 -12.59 0.38 9.08
CA LEU A 133 -12.40 -0.85 9.86
C LEU A 133 -10.99 -0.94 10.44
N ALA A 134 -9.99 -0.45 9.72
CA ALA A 134 -8.58 -0.48 10.12
C ALA A 134 -8.35 0.23 11.46
N THR A 135 -7.48 -0.35 12.29
CA THR A 135 -7.14 0.16 13.63
C THR A 135 -5.70 0.66 13.68
N ALA A 136 -5.45 1.60 14.61
CA ALA A 136 -4.23 2.40 14.70
C ALA A 136 -3.53 2.25 16.05
#